data_AF-A0A7J3S911-F1
#
_entry.id   AF-A0A7J3S911-F1
#
_cell.length_a   1.000
_cell.length_b   1.000
_cell.length_c   1.000
_cell.angle_alpha   90.00
_cell.angle_beta   90.00
_cell.angle_gamma   90.00
#
_symmetry.space_group_name_H-M   'P 1'
#
loop_
_entity.id
_entity.type
_entity.pdbx_description
1 polymer ?
#
loop_
_entity_poly.entity_id
_entity_poly.type
_entity_poly.pdbx_seq_one_letter_code
_entity_poly.pdbx_strand_id
1 'polypeptide(L)'
;MTFRDQFNEKEWLILQAAPIWVFEVVAIADGEIDDRELEEVLNQSKNVIEYSTGFTYEVFRDHIATVMNNSLEFRNLLKRNPLEGLKMVADLLGRVKHSEAQNFKKILLKMAIKVAHSSDGVDKSEEKAIAIIIGILDGIL
;
A
#
# COMPACT_ATOMS: atom_id res chain seq x y z
N MET A 1 14.48 15.94 -11.00
CA MET A 1 13.62 16.10 -9.82
C MET A 1 12.81 14.82 -9.70
N THR A 2 12.87 14.18 -8.55
CA THR A 2 12.15 12.91 -8.30
C THR A 2 10.72 13.21 -7.86
N PHE A 3 9.84 12.21 -7.86
CA PHE A 3 8.53 12.38 -7.26
C PHE A 3 8.62 12.59 -5.75
N ARG A 4 9.60 11.94 -5.09
CA ARG A 4 9.93 12.13 -3.68
C ARG A 4 10.01 13.61 -3.27
N ASP A 5 10.61 14.45 -4.11
CA ASP A 5 10.85 15.87 -3.83
C ASP A 5 9.56 16.71 -3.73
N GLN A 6 8.42 16.16 -4.18
CA GLN A 6 7.12 16.83 -4.12
C GLN A 6 6.42 16.69 -2.76
N PHE A 7 6.98 15.86 -1.86
CA PHE A 7 6.39 15.48 -0.59
C PHE A 7 7.33 15.79 0.57
N ASN A 8 6.78 16.15 1.72
CA ASN A 8 7.58 16.12 2.94
C ASN A 8 7.84 14.67 3.40
N GLU A 9 8.69 14.49 4.40
CA GLU A 9 9.08 13.17 4.90
C GLU A 9 7.88 12.33 5.37
N LYS A 10 6.99 12.93 6.16
CA LYS A 10 5.80 12.25 6.67
C LYS A 10 4.85 11.84 5.55
N GLU A 11 4.60 12.72 4.59
CA GLU A 11 3.78 12.44 3.41
C GLU A 11 4.37 11.28 2.60
N TRP A 12 5.69 11.26 2.42
CA TRP A 12 6.36 10.18 1.71
C TRP A 12 6.29 8.84 2.46
N LEU A 13 6.40 8.85 3.78
CA LEU A 13 6.22 7.66 4.60
C LEU A 13 4.78 7.12 4.54
N ILE A 14 3.77 7.99 4.44
CA ILE A 14 2.36 7.59 4.24
C ILE A 14 2.21 6.85 2.90
N LEU A 15 2.79 7.35 1.82
CA LEU A 15 2.76 6.67 0.52
C LEU A 15 3.46 5.30 0.57
N GLN A 16 4.58 5.21 1.28
CA GLN A 16 5.30 3.96 1.49
C GLN A 16 4.57 2.98 2.40
N ALA A 17 3.67 3.43 3.27
CA ALA A 17 2.89 2.54 4.13
C ALA A 17 1.72 1.86 3.38
N ALA A 18 1.32 2.40 2.23
CA ALA A 18 0.17 1.94 1.46
C ALA A 18 0.18 0.42 1.14
N PRO A 19 1.30 -0.21 0.72
CA PRO A 19 1.32 -1.65 0.45
C PRO A 19 0.99 -2.49 1.68
N ILE A 20 1.47 -2.10 2.86
CA ILE A 20 1.19 -2.79 4.12
C ILE A 20 -0.27 -2.56 4.52
N TRP A 21 -0.79 -1.33 4.46
CA TRP A 21 -2.19 -1.09 4.79
C TRP A 21 -3.17 -1.81 3.85
N VAL A 22 -2.85 -1.93 2.57
CA VAL A 22 -3.63 -2.75 1.64
C VAL A 22 -3.64 -4.21 2.08
N PHE A 23 -2.46 -4.73 2.44
CA PHE A 23 -2.34 -6.10 2.93
C PHE A 23 -3.15 -6.27 4.22
N GLU A 24 -2.99 -5.38 5.20
CA GLU A 24 -3.75 -5.37 6.44
C GLU A 24 -5.25 -5.39 6.18
N VAL A 25 -5.79 -4.54 5.31
CA VAL A 25 -7.24 -4.50 5.07
C VAL A 25 -7.77 -5.82 4.49
N VAL A 26 -6.97 -6.53 3.69
CA VAL A 26 -7.36 -7.82 3.11
C VAL A 26 -7.14 -8.98 4.07
N ALA A 27 -6.00 -9.00 4.77
CA ALA A 27 -5.61 -10.06 5.71
C ALA A 27 -6.32 -9.98 7.08
N ILE A 28 -6.79 -8.79 7.49
CA ILE A 28 -7.57 -8.55 8.73
C ILE A 28 -9.01 -9.14 8.64
N ALA A 29 -9.20 -10.25 7.93
CA ALA A 29 -10.14 -11.23 8.43
C ALA A 29 -9.74 -11.73 9.84
N ASP A 30 -8.43 -11.78 10.18
CA ASP A 30 -7.91 -12.33 11.45
C ASP A 30 -7.25 -11.33 12.44
N GLY A 31 -6.97 -10.08 12.06
CA GLY A 31 -6.73 -8.97 13.01
C GLY A 31 -5.29 -8.61 13.41
N GLU A 32 -4.25 -9.34 12.98
CA GLU A 32 -2.85 -9.00 13.23
C GLU A 32 -1.96 -9.36 12.03
N ILE A 33 -0.91 -8.57 11.74
CA ILE A 33 0.13 -8.96 10.78
C ILE A 33 1.21 -9.78 11.47
N ASP A 34 1.45 -10.99 10.98
CA ASP A 34 2.62 -11.79 11.37
C ASP A 34 3.87 -11.56 10.49
N ASP A 35 5.01 -12.10 10.89
CA ASP A 35 6.28 -11.92 10.16
C ASP A 35 6.24 -12.49 8.73
N ARG A 36 5.43 -13.54 8.49
CA ARG A 36 5.29 -14.18 7.15
C ARG A 36 4.47 -13.31 6.22
N GLU A 37 3.43 -12.69 6.75
CA GLU A 37 2.59 -11.74 6.04
C GLU A 37 3.39 -10.50 5.62
N LEU A 38 4.23 -9.97 6.52
CA LEU A 38 5.15 -8.90 6.19
C LEU A 38 6.18 -9.32 5.12
N GLU A 39 6.68 -10.55 5.18
CA GLU A 39 7.59 -11.09 4.16
C GLU A 39 6.93 -11.19 2.78
N GLU A 40 5.65 -11.61 2.71
CA GLU A 40 4.90 -11.66 1.45
C GLU A 40 4.67 -10.25 0.89
N VAL A 41 4.34 -9.26 1.72
CA VAL A 41 4.24 -7.85 1.28
C VAL A 41 5.56 -7.38 0.67
N LEU A 42 6.69 -7.72 1.29
CA LEU A 42 8.01 -7.37 0.78
C LEU A 42 8.33 -8.09 -0.53
N ASN A 43 7.98 -9.37 -0.66
CA ASN A 43 8.20 -10.12 -1.90
C ASN A 43 7.35 -9.58 -3.05
N GLN A 44 6.09 -9.24 -2.80
CA GLN A 44 5.25 -8.56 -3.79
C GLN A 44 5.81 -7.19 -4.16
N SER A 45 6.28 -6.42 -3.17
CA SER A 45 6.88 -5.11 -3.39
C SER A 45 8.14 -5.17 -4.23
N LYS A 46 9.00 -6.17 -4.02
CA LYS A 46 10.19 -6.42 -4.87
C LYS A 46 9.79 -6.67 -6.32
N ASN A 47 8.79 -7.52 -6.54
CA ASN A 47 8.28 -7.80 -7.89
C ASN A 47 7.75 -6.53 -8.55
N VAL A 48 7.03 -5.66 -7.83
CA VAL A 48 6.53 -4.38 -8.35
C VAL A 48 7.65 -3.52 -8.92
N ILE A 49 8.79 -3.45 -8.24
CA ILE A 49 9.93 -2.63 -8.66
C ILE A 49 10.47 -3.08 -10.02
N GLU A 50 10.49 -4.39 -10.31
CA GLU A 50 11.06 -4.93 -11.55
C GLU A 50 10.34 -4.45 -12.82
N TYR A 51 9.03 -4.18 -12.73
CA TYR A 51 8.22 -3.78 -13.88
C TYR A 51 7.64 -2.37 -13.80
N SER A 52 7.90 -1.64 -12.70
CA SER A 52 7.38 -0.30 -12.49
C SER A 52 8.40 0.77 -12.86
N THR A 53 7.89 1.94 -13.24
CA THR A 53 8.67 3.15 -13.46
C THR A 53 7.98 4.33 -12.76
N GLY A 54 8.62 5.50 -12.74
CA GLY A 54 7.99 6.74 -12.27
C GLY A 54 7.62 6.70 -10.79
N PHE A 55 6.45 7.24 -10.45
CA PHE A 55 6.01 7.43 -9.07
C PHE A 55 5.93 6.10 -8.32
N THR A 56 5.32 5.09 -8.93
CA THR A 56 5.15 3.76 -8.32
C THR A 56 6.50 3.13 -8.01
N TYR A 57 7.46 3.19 -8.93
CA TYR A 57 8.81 2.66 -8.70
C TYR A 57 9.49 3.33 -7.50
N GLU A 58 9.46 4.67 -7.43
CA GLU A 58 10.09 5.41 -6.33
C GLU A 58 9.48 5.04 -4.97
N VAL A 59 8.14 5.02 -4.87
CA VAL A 59 7.46 4.68 -3.62
C VAL A 59 7.79 3.26 -3.17
N PHE A 60 7.75 2.28 -4.07
CA PHE A 60 8.00 0.88 -3.72
C PHE A 60 9.47 0.61 -3.39
N ARG A 61 10.40 1.24 -4.10
CA ARG A 61 11.84 1.15 -3.79
C ARG A 61 12.11 1.67 -2.38
N ASP A 62 11.58 2.84 -2.04
CA ASP A 62 11.81 3.44 -0.74
C ASP A 62 11.06 2.69 0.37
N HIS A 63 9.86 2.17 0.08
CA HIS A 63 9.10 1.29 0.99
C HIS A 63 9.95 0.12 1.48
N ILE A 64 10.60 -0.62 0.56
CA ILE A 64 11.45 -1.76 0.93
C ILE A 64 12.60 -1.30 1.83
N ALA A 65 13.29 -0.23 1.46
CA ALA A 65 14.39 0.30 2.27
C ALA A 65 13.92 0.69 3.67
N THR A 66 12.76 1.34 3.77
CA THR A 66 12.17 1.78 5.04
C THR A 66 11.78 0.61 5.94
N VAL A 67 11.17 -0.44 5.38
CA VAL A 67 10.84 -1.66 6.12
C VAL A 67 12.12 -2.37 6.59
N MET A 68 13.10 -2.55 5.71
CA MET A 68 14.37 -3.21 6.04
C MET A 68 15.17 -2.46 7.11
N ASN A 69 15.11 -1.13 7.11
CA ASN A 69 15.76 -0.30 8.12
C ASN A 69 15.02 -0.28 9.47
N ASN A 70 13.85 -0.93 9.58
CA ASN A 70 13.06 -1.04 10.81
C ASN A 70 12.80 0.33 11.49
N SER A 71 12.52 1.36 10.69
CA SER A 71 12.32 2.73 11.17
C SER A 71 11.23 2.79 12.24
N LEU A 72 11.53 3.39 13.39
CA LEU A 72 10.58 3.55 14.49
C LEU A 72 9.39 4.43 14.08
N GLU A 73 9.64 5.49 13.31
CA GLU A 73 8.58 6.37 12.80
C GLU A 73 7.64 5.60 11.89
N PHE A 74 8.18 4.79 10.97
CA PHE A 74 7.38 3.98 10.08
C PHE A 74 6.55 2.94 10.84
N ARG A 75 7.14 2.23 11.81
CA ARG A 75 6.39 1.31 12.68
C ARG A 75 5.27 1.99 13.45
N ASN A 76 5.51 3.21 13.94
CA ASN A 76 4.48 3.97 14.64
C ASN A 76 3.38 4.47 13.67
N LEU A 77 3.73 4.73 12.42
CA LEU A 77 2.77 5.08 11.37
C LEU A 77 1.85 3.89 11.06
N LEU A 78 2.39 2.67 10.98
CA LEU A 78 1.62 1.45 10.71
C LEU A 78 0.59 1.12 11.80
N LYS A 79 0.80 1.55 13.05
CA LYS A 79 -0.20 1.38 14.14
C LYS A 79 -1.52 2.14 13.93
N ARG A 80 -1.59 3.03 12.92
CA ARG A 80 -2.83 3.73 12.58
C ARG A 80 -3.82 2.76 11.96
N ASN A 81 -5.11 3.12 12.01
CA ASN A 81 -6.13 2.37 11.30
C ASN A 81 -5.80 2.34 9.78
N PRO A 82 -5.73 1.16 9.15
CA PRO A 82 -5.37 1.04 7.74
C PRO A 82 -6.28 1.80 6.79
N LEU A 83 -7.59 1.85 7.06
CA LEU A 83 -8.55 2.58 6.24
C LEU A 83 -8.31 4.09 6.33
N GLU A 84 -8.00 4.63 7.52
CA GLU A 84 -7.60 6.03 7.67
C GLU A 84 -6.28 6.32 6.95
N GLY A 85 -5.32 5.39 7.02
CA GLY A 85 -4.06 5.49 6.29
C GLY A 85 -4.27 5.55 4.77
N LEU A 86 -5.11 4.68 4.23
CA LEU A 86 -5.45 4.66 2.80
C LEU A 86 -6.20 5.94 2.35
N LYS A 87 -7.00 6.56 3.22
CA LYS A 87 -7.60 7.88 2.94
C LYS A 87 -6.53 8.96 2.80
N MET A 88 -5.55 8.98 3.69
CA MET A 88 -4.40 9.91 3.57
C MET A 88 -3.62 9.66 2.28
N VAL A 89 -3.45 8.40 1.88
CA VAL A 89 -2.83 8.06 0.59
C VAL A 89 -3.64 8.64 -0.57
N ALA A 90 -4.97 8.46 -0.58
CA ALA A 90 -5.85 8.99 -1.63
C ALA A 90 -5.71 10.52 -1.77
N ASP A 91 -5.68 11.25 -0.64
CA ASP A 91 -5.48 12.71 -0.62
C ASP A 91 -4.13 13.10 -1.25
N LEU A 92 -3.05 12.39 -0.90
CA LEU A 92 -1.72 12.65 -1.45
C LEU A 92 -1.62 12.36 -2.95
N LEU A 93 -2.31 11.32 -3.42
CA LEU A 93 -2.39 11.00 -4.86
C LEU A 93 -3.08 12.09 -5.67
N GLY A 94 -3.92 12.93 -5.05
CA GLY A 94 -4.52 14.11 -5.69
C GLY A 94 -3.51 15.16 -6.15
N ARG A 95 -2.28 15.14 -5.61
CA ARG A 95 -1.17 16.04 -6.01
C ARG A 95 -0.29 15.46 -7.12
N VAL A 96 -0.46 14.19 -7.44
CA VAL A 96 0.34 13.48 -8.44
C VAL A 96 -0.36 13.56 -9.81
N LYS A 97 0.42 13.54 -10.90
CA LYS A 97 -0.15 13.43 -12.25
C LYS A 97 -1.13 12.25 -12.31
N HIS A 98 -2.34 12.49 -12.81
CA HIS A 98 -3.43 11.52 -12.81
C HIS A 98 -3.02 10.12 -13.30
N SER A 99 -2.23 10.01 -14.37
CA SER A 99 -1.77 8.72 -14.90
C SER A 99 -0.87 7.94 -13.92
N GLU A 100 0.00 8.63 -13.19
CA GLU A 100 0.89 8.03 -12.19
C GLU A 100 0.09 7.58 -10.96
N ALA A 101 -0.85 8.42 -10.50
CA ALA A 101 -1.75 8.08 -9.41
C ALA A 101 -2.60 6.84 -9.75
N GLN A 102 -3.17 6.79 -10.96
CA GLN A 102 -3.95 5.63 -11.43
C GLN A 102 -3.09 4.37 -11.54
N ASN A 103 -1.86 4.47 -12.02
CA ASN A 103 -0.94 3.34 -12.05
C ASN A 103 -0.66 2.81 -10.64
N PHE A 104 -0.37 3.69 -9.68
CA PHE A 104 -0.10 3.31 -8.30
C PHE A 104 -1.30 2.61 -7.65
N LYS A 105 -2.51 3.19 -7.78
CA LYS A 105 -3.76 2.56 -7.31
C LYS A 105 -3.97 1.17 -7.90
N LYS A 106 -3.72 1.02 -9.21
CA LYS A 106 -3.85 -0.27 -9.90
C LYS A 106 -2.87 -1.32 -9.37
N ILE A 107 -1.65 -0.92 -9.02
CA ILE A 107 -0.67 -1.82 -8.40
C ILE A 107 -1.12 -2.23 -7.00
N LEU A 108 -1.55 -1.28 -6.17
CA LEU A 108 -2.11 -1.58 -4.84
C LEU A 108 -3.29 -2.57 -4.93
N LEU A 109 -4.21 -2.35 -5.88
CA LEU A 109 -5.34 -3.25 -6.10
C LEU A 109 -4.90 -4.65 -6.54
N LYS A 110 -3.92 -4.75 -7.43
CA LYS A 110 -3.36 -6.05 -7.83
C LYS A 110 -2.75 -6.80 -6.65
N MET A 111 -2.08 -6.09 -5.74
CA MET A 111 -1.57 -6.69 -4.50
C MET A 111 -2.72 -7.18 -3.63
N ALA A 112 -3.74 -6.36 -3.40
CA ALA A 112 -4.94 -6.75 -2.65
C ALA A 112 -5.56 -8.06 -3.17
N ILE A 113 -5.75 -8.15 -4.50
CA ILE A 113 -6.28 -9.34 -5.17
C ILE A 113 -5.35 -10.55 -5.01
N LYS A 114 -4.03 -10.34 -5.06
CA LYS A 114 -3.07 -11.44 -4.89
C LYS A 114 -3.07 -11.98 -3.46
N VAL A 115 -3.21 -11.10 -2.47
CA VAL A 115 -3.33 -11.47 -1.05
C VAL A 115 -4.61 -12.28 -0.83
N ALA A 116 -5.75 -11.81 -1.31
CA ALA A 116 -7.02 -12.54 -1.19
C ALA A 116 -6.99 -13.93 -1.87
N HIS A 117 -6.21 -14.11 -2.94
CA HIS A 117 -6.06 -15.41 -3.60
C HIS A 117 -4.98 -16.31 -2.98
N SER A 118 -4.25 -15.83 -1.96
CA SER A 118 -3.23 -16.64 -1.27
C SER A 118 -3.82 -17.57 -0.21
N SER A 119 -5.08 -17.34 0.20
CA SER A 119 -5.92 -18.25 0.98
C SER A 119 -6.59 -19.31 0.08
N ASP A 120 -7.19 -20.37 0.65
CA ASP A 120 -7.84 -21.51 -0.03
C ASP A 120 -9.14 -21.13 -0.82
N GLY A 121 -9.20 -19.91 -1.36
CA GLY A 121 -10.29 -19.32 -2.12
C GLY A 121 -10.69 -17.96 -1.55
N VAL A 122 -11.02 -17.01 -2.45
CA VAL A 122 -11.48 -15.67 -2.02
C VAL A 122 -12.83 -15.79 -1.34
N ASP A 123 -12.91 -15.37 -0.09
CA ASP A 123 -14.18 -15.33 0.64
C ASP A 123 -14.93 -13.98 0.45
N LYS A 124 -16.18 -13.93 0.89
CA LYS A 124 -17.01 -12.70 0.76
C LYS A 124 -16.45 -11.52 1.55
N SER A 125 -15.65 -11.77 2.58
CA SER A 125 -15.04 -10.75 3.43
C SER A 125 -13.89 -10.08 2.70
N GLU A 126 -13.06 -10.86 2.01
CA GLU A 126 -11.95 -10.39 1.16
C GLU A 126 -12.48 -9.63 -0.07
N GLU A 127 -13.56 -10.10 -0.72
CA GLU A 127 -14.23 -9.33 -1.80
C GLU A 127 -14.68 -7.95 -1.31
N LYS A 128 -15.27 -7.90 -0.11
CA LYS A 128 -15.73 -6.66 0.51
C LYS A 128 -14.54 -5.74 0.87
N ALA A 129 -13.45 -6.30 1.39
CA ALA A 129 -12.23 -5.56 1.69
C ALA A 129 -11.65 -4.90 0.43
N ILE A 130 -11.56 -5.64 -0.68
CA ILE A 130 -11.12 -5.14 -1.98
C ILE A 130 -12.02 -3.98 -2.45
N ALA A 131 -13.35 -4.14 -2.35
CA ALA A 131 -14.29 -3.08 -2.73
C ALA A 131 -14.13 -1.81 -1.88
N ILE A 132 -13.86 -1.94 -0.58
CA ILE A 132 -13.59 -0.82 0.32
C ILE A 132 -12.30 -0.11 -0.08
N ILE A 133 -11.23 -0.85 -0.37
CA ILE A 133 -9.94 -0.28 -0.82
C ILE A 133 -10.13 0.55 -2.09
N ILE A 134 -10.87 0.02 -3.08
CA ILE A 134 -11.18 0.75 -4.31
C ILE A 134 -11.94 2.05 -4.00
N GLY A 135 -13.00 1.96 -3.20
CA GLY A 135 -13.82 3.11 -2.84
C GLY A 135 -13.02 4.21 -2.14
N ILE A 136 -12.13 3.85 -1.22
CA ILE A 136 -11.24 4.80 -0.52
C ILE A 136 -10.25 5.43 -1.50
N LEU A 137 -9.53 4.60 -2.28
CA LEU A 137 -8.51 5.12 -3.18
C LEU A 137 -9.09 6.05 -4.24
N ASP A 138 -10.32 5.80 -4.70
CA ASP A 138 -11.03 6.67 -5.66
C ASP A 138 -11.77 7.85 -5.02
N GLY A 139 -11.70 8.01 -3.69
CA GLY A 139 -12.30 9.14 -2.98
C GLY A 139 -13.82 9.08 -2.89
N ILE A 140 -14.40 7.88 -2.97
CA ILE A 140 -15.84 7.61 -2.87
C ILE A 140 -16.25 7.38 -1.40
N LEU A 141 -15.34 6.84 -0.56
CA LEU A 141 -15.57 6.45 0.85
C LEU A 141 -14.60 7.13 1.81
#